data_AF-X1TKM5-F1
#
_entry.id   AF-X1TKM5-F1
#
_cell.length_a   1.000
_cell.length_b   1.000
_cell.length_c   1.000
_cell.angle_alpha   90.00
_cell.angle_beta   90.00
_cell.angle_gamma   90.00
#
_symmetry.space_group_name_H-M   'P 1'
#
loop_
_entity.id
_entity.type
_entity.pdbx_description
1 polymer ?
#
loop_
_entity_poly.entity_id
_entity_poly.type
_entity_poly.pdbx_seq_one_letter_code
_entity_poly.pdbx_strand_id
1 'polypeptide(L)'
;QMNELAEDKAVEASGEEKSRVKEVADLFLSIAVNEPITPIFRDLSKFYLLLMFNWNKELGKRPDIEKQISTAQKIVMAQMTMLDTIDLLKYQLKRGRDMRNWNPPAFELSRHYLETLEKKD
;
A
#
# COMPACT_ATOMS: atom_id res chain seq x y z
N GLN A 1 43.41 -17.20 16.09
CA GLN A 1 42.71 -15.89 16.05
C GLN A 1 41.37 -15.93 15.28
N MET A 2 40.82 -17.09 14.92
CA MET A 2 39.46 -17.23 14.35
C MET A 2 38.40 -17.73 15.35
N ASN A 3 38.77 -18.06 16.59
CA ASN A 3 37.84 -18.62 17.59
C ASN A 3 37.12 -17.56 18.44
N GLU A 4 37.45 -16.28 18.28
CA GLU A 4 36.81 -15.17 19.02
C GLU A 4 35.63 -14.54 18.26
N LEU A 5 35.40 -14.94 17.01
CA LEU A 5 34.31 -14.43 16.15
C LEU A 5 33.00 -15.21 16.29
N ALA A 6 32.97 -16.26 17.13
CA ALA A 6 31.83 -17.15 17.31
C ALA A 6 31.40 -17.27 18.78
N GLU A 7 31.74 -16.30 19.63
CA GLU A 7 30.92 -16.08 20.81
C GLU A 7 29.69 -15.32 20.34
N ASP A 8 28.54 -16.00 20.26
CA ASP A 8 27.19 -15.43 20.24
C ASP A 8 26.99 -14.61 21.53
N LYS A 9 27.75 -13.52 21.69
CA LYS A 9 27.44 -12.50 22.68
C LYS A 9 26.09 -11.97 22.26
N ALA A 10 25.07 -12.28 23.05
CA ALA A 10 23.75 -11.71 22.92
C ALA A 10 23.90 -10.19 23.00
N VAL A 11 24.05 -9.54 21.86
CA VAL A 11 24.13 -8.09 21.77
C VAL A 11 22.72 -7.60 22.06
N GLU A 12 22.55 -7.01 23.23
CA GLU A 12 21.29 -6.38 23.61
C GLU A 12 21.40 -4.88 23.38
N ALA A 13 20.38 -4.29 22.77
CA ALA A 13 20.32 -2.85 22.59
C ALA A 13 20.25 -2.13 23.95
N SER A 14 20.88 -0.97 24.05
CA SER A 14 20.78 -0.10 25.22
C SER A 14 19.35 0.42 25.41
N GLY A 15 19.04 0.85 26.64
CA GLY A 15 17.74 1.47 26.93
C GLY A 15 17.47 2.72 26.10
N GLU A 16 18.52 3.51 25.81
CA GLU A 16 18.42 4.71 24.98
C GLU A 16 18.08 4.38 23.52
N GLU A 17 18.75 3.39 22.92
CA GLU A 17 18.45 2.93 21.56
C GLU A 17 17.01 2.41 21.47
N LYS A 18 16.58 1.63 22.46
CA LYS A 18 15.20 1.15 22.55
C LYS A 18 14.19 2.30 22.66
N SER A 19 14.52 3.40 23.35
CA SER A 19 13.65 4.59 23.41
C SER A 19 13.56 5.29 22.06
N ARG A 20 14.70 5.52 21.40
CA ARG A 20 14.74 6.16 20.08
C ARG A 20 13.95 5.37 19.03
N VAL A 21 14.09 4.04 19.01
CA VAL A 21 13.32 3.19 18.10
C VAL A 21 11.83 3.28 18.40
N LYS A 22 11.44 3.33 19.67
CA LYS A 22 10.04 3.52 20.06
C LYS A 22 9.50 4.87 19.58
N GLU A 23 10.22 5.96 19.81
CA GLU A 23 9.82 7.31 19.38
C GLU A 23 9.59 7.37 17.86
N VAL A 24 10.45 6.69 17.09
CA VAL A 24 10.25 6.58 15.64
C VAL A 24 9.03 5.71 15.30
N ALA A 25 8.80 4.61 16.02
CA ALA A 25 7.60 3.78 15.81
C ALA A 25 6.32 4.57 16.10
N ASP A 26 6.33 5.39 17.15
CA ASP A 26 5.24 6.29 17.52
C ASP A 26 5.01 7.35 16.44
N LEU A 27 6.08 7.91 15.86
CA LEU A 27 5.97 8.86 14.74
C LEU A 27 5.31 8.22 13.51
N PHE A 28 5.78 7.04 13.09
CA PHE A 28 5.19 6.33 11.94
C PHE A 28 3.72 5.98 12.19
N LEU A 29 3.39 5.54 13.40
CA LEU A 29 2.00 5.26 13.78
C LEU A 29 1.15 6.52 13.76
N SER A 30 1.65 7.63 14.30
CA SER A 30 0.95 8.91 14.31
C SER A 30 0.65 9.41 12.89
N ILE A 31 1.64 9.38 11.99
CA ILE A 31 1.46 9.79 10.60
C ILE A 31 0.46 8.85 9.91
N ALA A 32 0.59 7.54 10.09
CA ALA A 32 -0.30 6.56 9.47
C ALA A 32 -1.78 6.74 9.90
N VAL A 33 -2.03 7.20 11.14
CA VAL A 33 -3.39 7.43 11.67
C VAL A 33 -3.94 8.79 11.25
N ASN A 34 -3.13 9.83 11.32
CA ASN A 34 -3.61 11.22 11.27
C ASN A 34 -3.45 11.89 9.90
N GLU A 35 -2.58 11.36 9.04
CA GLU A 35 -2.25 12.00 7.76
C GLU A 35 -2.59 11.10 6.56
N PRO A 36 -2.96 11.70 5.41
CA PRO A 36 -3.06 10.97 4.16
C PRO A 36 -1.71 10.36 3.77
N ILE A 37 -1.67 9.05 3.54
CA ILE A 37 -0.44 8.37 3.15
C ILE A 37 -0.04 8.75 1.71
N THR A 38 1.07 9.48 1.60
CA THR A 38 1.70 9.76 0.31
C THR A 38 2.46 8.53 -0.21
N PRO A 39 2.65 8.38 -1.54
CA PRO A 39 3.37 7.25 -2.10
C PRO A 39 4.80 7.09 -1.55
N ILE A 40 5.49 8.21 -1.28
CA ILE A 40 6.84 8.20 -0.71
C ILE A 40 6.80 7.66 0.73
N PHE A 41 5.87 8.17 1.55
CA PHE A 41 5.73 7.69 2.94
C PHE A 41 5.36 6.21 2.99
N ARG A 42 4.52 5.74 2.06
CA ARG A 42 4.17 4.32 1.91
C ARG A 42 5.41 3.46 1.70
N ASP A 43 6.23 3.80 0.70
CA ASP A 43 7.40 2.99 0.33
C ASP A 43 8.43 3.00 1.45
N LEU A 44 8.66 4.17 2.06
CA LEU A 44 9.50 4.31 3.24
C LEU A 44 8.99 3.45 4.40
N SER A 45 7.69 3.54 4.73
CA SER A 45 7.09 2.78 5.84
C SER A 45 7.24 1.28 5.66
N LYS A 46 7.07 0.77 4.43
CA LYS A 46 7.18 -0.66 4.14
C LYS A 46 8.55 -1.22 4.50
N PHE A 47 9.63 -0.54 4.09
CA PHE A 47 10.98 -1.01 4.33
C PHE A 47 11.46 -0.68 5.74
N TYR A 48 11.17 0.53 6.21
CA TYR A 48 11.67 1.01 7.49
C TYR A 48 11.01 0.31 8.67
N LEU A 49 9.68 0.10 8.63
CA LEU A 49 8.99 -0.65 9.69
C LEU A 49 9.42 -2.12 9.72
N LEU A 50 9.76 -2.72 8.57
CA LEU A 50 10.31 -4.08 8.53
C LEU A 50 11.69 -4.14 9.18
N LEU A 51 12.56 -3.17 8.88
CA LEU A 51 13.88 -3.07 9.53
C LEU A 51 13.74 -2.93 11.04
N MET A 52 12.84 -2.05 11.50
CA MET A 52 12.58 -1.86 12.94
C MET A 52 12.02 -3.12 13.59
N PHE A 53 11.13 -3.84 12.90
CA PHE A 53 10.57 -5.10 13.41
C PHE A 53 11.68 -6.13 13.63
N ASN A 54 12.55 -6.32 12.63
CA ASN A 54 13.67 -7.25 12.72
C ASN A 54 14.67 -6.81 13.81
N TRP A 55 14.99 -5.52 13.87
CA TRP A 55 15.83 -4.97 14.93
C TRP A 55 15.25 -5.23 16.32
N ASN A 56 13.94 -5.03 16.50
CA ASN A 56 13.30 -5.27 17.78
C ASN A 56 13.24 -6.76 18.11
N LYS A 57 13.09 -7.63 17.12
CA LYS A 57 13.09 -9.09 17.32
C LYS A 57 14.45 -9.60 17.80
N GLU A 58 15.54 -9.12 17.19
CA GLU A 58 16.90 -9.60 17.47
C GLU A 58 17.54 -8.88 18.67
N LEU A 59 17.43 -7.55 18.76
CA LEU A 59 18.19 -6.71 19.69
C LEU A 59 17.30 -6.04 20.76
N GLY A 60 16.15 -5.50 20.37
CA GLY A 60 15.28 -4.69 21.24
C GLY A 60 14.51 -5.52 22.27
N LYS A 61 14.01 -6.69 21.85
CA LYS A 61 13.19 -7.66 22.59
C LYS A 61 12.05 -7.03 23.38
N ARG A 62 11.42 -6.00 22.80
CA ARG A 62 10.38 -5.20 23.43
C ARG A 62 9.01 -5.45 22.79
N PRO A 63 8.05 -6.08 23.50
CA PRO A 63 6.74 -6.39 22.95
C PRO A 63 5.89 -5.14 22.63
N ASP A 64 6.12 -4.02 23.30
CA ASP A 64 5.40 -2.78 23.06
C ASP A 64 5.77 -2.15 21.71
N ILE A 65 7.07 -2.10 21.40
CA ILE A 65 7.57 -1.64 20.10
C ILE A 65 7.07 -2.54 18.97
N GLU A 66 7.10 -3.86 19.17
CA GLU A 66 6.59 -4.83 18.20
C GLU A 66 5.13 -4.58 17.83
N LYS A 67 4.28 -4.35 18.84
CA LYS A 67 2.85 -4.05 18.65
C LYS A 67 2.65 -2.74 17.90
N GLN A 68 3.40 -1.70 18.23
CA GLN A 68 3.31 -0.40 17.55
C GLN A 68 3.70 -0.53 16.08
N ILE A 69 4.83 -1.16 15.78
CA ILE A 69 5.30 -1.39 14.41
C ILE A 69 4.27 -2.20 13.61
N SER A 70 3.78 -3.30 14.18
CA SER A 70 2.77 -4.16 13.53
C SER A 70 1.47 -3.40 13.26
N THR A 71 1.09 -2.49 14.15
CA THR A 71 -0.12 -1.67 14.00
C THR A 71 0.07 -0.64 12.88
N ALA A 72 1.20 0.07 12.88
CA ALA A 72 1.53 1.02 11.82
C ALA A 72 1.57 0.34 10.44
N GLN A 73 2.21 -0.83 10.33
CA GLN A 73 2.25 -1.60 9.08
C GLN A 73 0.84 -1.97 8.58
N LYS A 74 -0.03 -2.45 9.46
CA LYS A 74 -1.42 -2.80 9.11
C LYS A 74 -2.21 -1.61 8.60
N ILE A 75 -2.06 -0.44 9.24
CA ILE A 75 -2.76 0.78 8.82
C ILE A 75 -2.26 1.22 7.45
N VAL A 76 -0.94 1.26 7.24
CA VAL A 76 -0.36 1.63 5.95
C VAL A 76 -0.85 0.70 4.84
N MET A 77 -0.83 -0.63 5.08
CA MET A 77 -1.34 -1.60 4.11
C MET A 77 -2.85 -1.48 3.86
N ALA A 78 -3.65 -1.24 4.89
CA ALA A 78 -5.10 -1.08 4.73
C ALA A 78 -5.43 0.15 3.88
N GLN A 79 -4.72 1.26 4.10
CA GLN A 79 -4.88 2.46 3.28
C GLN A 79 -4.44 2.24 1.83
N MET A 80 -3.40 1.43 1.57
CA MET A 80 -3.04 1.03 0.20
C MET A 80 -4.19 0.30 -0.49
N THR A 81 -4.77 -0.72 0.15
CA THR A 81 -5.87 -1.49 -0.42
C THR A 81 -7.07 -0.60 -0.76
N MET A 82 -7.33 0.43 0.05
CA MET A 82 -8.39 1.41 -0.23
C MET A 82 -8.07 2.25 -1.47
N LEU A 83 -6.84 2.73 -1.63
CA LEU A 83 -6.43 3.47 -2.83
C LEU A 83 -6.52 2.62 -4.10
N ASP A 84 -6.03 1.38 -4.04
CA ASP A 84 -6.12 0.43 -5.17
C ASP A 84 -7.58 0.16 -5.53
N THR A 85 -8.44 0.05 -4.53
CA THR A 85 -9.90 -0.11 -4.73
C THR A 85 -10.50 1.11 -5.41
N ILE A 86 -10.13 2.32 -4.98
CA ILE A 86 -10.59 3.57 -5.60
C ILE A 86 -10.20 3.63 -7.07
N ASP A 87 -8.97 3.27 -7.40
CA ASP A 87 -8.49 3.30 -8.78
C ASP A 87 -9.18 2.23 -9.65
N LEU A 88 -9.46 1.05 -9.09
CA LEU A 88 -10.29 0.05 -9.75
C LEU A 88 -11.70 0.57 -10.03
N LEU A 89 -12.33 1.24 -9.06
CA LEU A 89 -13.67 1.82 -9.24
C LEU A 89 -13.69 2.90 -10.31
N LYS A 90 -12.68 3.78 -10.35
CA LYS A 90 -12.53 4.79 -11.42
C LYS A 90 -12.40 4.13 -12.79
N TYR A 91 -11.61 3.06 -12.88
CA TYR A 91 -11.46 2.29 -14.12
C TYR A 91 -12.78 1.68 -14.58
N GLN A 92 -13.55 1.06 -13.67
CA GLN A 92 -14.86 0.50 -14.01
C GLN A 92 -15.87 1.56 -14.44
N LEU A 93 -15.88 2.73 -13.78
CA LEU A 93 -16.73 3.86 -14.19
C LEU A 93 -16.38 4.36 -15.59
N LYS A 94 -15.09 4.46 -15.93
CA LYS A 94 -14.64 4.82 -17.27
C LYS A 94 -15.15 3.81 -18.30
N ARG A 95 -14.90 2.52 -18.04
CA ARG A 95 -15.36 1.42 -18.91
C ARG A 95 -16.89 1.43 -19.09
N GLY A 96 -17.65 1.69 -18.02
CA GLY A 96 -19.11 1.79 -18.08
C GLY A 96 -19.59 2.96 -18.94
N ARG A 97 -18.91 4.11 -18.90
CA ARG A 97 -19.20 5.24 -19.80
C ARG A 97 -18.86 4.90 -21.24
N ASP A 98 -17.71 4.28 -21.47
CA ASP A 98 -17.29 3.86 -22.81
C ASP A 98 -18.29 2.87 -23.41
N MET A 99 -18.80 1.91 -22.62
CA MET A 99 -19.86 0.99 -23.04
C MET A 99 -21.21 1.69 -23.25
N ARG A 100 -21.56 2.71 -22.46
CA ARG A 100 -22.78 3.51 -22.68
C ARG A 100 -22.71 4.31 -23.98
N ASN A 101 -21.53 4.86 -24.29
CA ASN A 101 -21.29 5.64 -25.50
C ASN A 101 -20.89 4.77 -26.70
N TRP A 102 -20.79 3.45 -26.51
CA TRP A 102 -20.48 2.50 -27.57
C TRP A 102 -21.72 2.27 -28.41
N ASN A 103 -21.67 2.72 -29.66
CA ASN A 103 -22.64 2.33 -30.68
C ASN A 103 -22.15 1.06 -31.37
N PRO A 104 -22.91 -0.04 -31.35
CA PRO A 104 -22.50 -1.25 -32.05
C PRO A 104 -22.44 -0.99 -33.57
N PRO A 105 -21.43 -1.49 -34.29
CA PRO A 105 -21.35 -1.35 -35.75
C PRO A 105 -22.58 -1.92 -36.49
N ALA A 106 -23.25 -2.90 -35.86
CA ALA A 106 -24.50 -3.46 -36.36
C ALA A 106 -25.62 -2.41 -36.46
N PHE A 107 -25.67 -1.42 -35.57
CA PHE A 107 -26.65 -0.33 -35.63
C PHE A 107 -26.36 0.64 -36.79
N GLU A 108 -25.10 0.88 -37.11
CA GLU A 108 -24.71 1.70 -38.28
C GLU A 108 -25.04 0.97 -39.59
N LEU A 109 -24.76 -0.33 -39.67
CA LEU A 109 -25.14 -1.19 -40.80
C LEU A 109 -26.65 -1.25 -41.01
N SER A 110 -27.43 -1.47 -39.94
CA SER A 110 -28.90 -1.48 -40.03
C SER A 110 -29.46 -0.12 -40.42
N ARG A 111 -28.89 0.98 -39.93
CA ARG A 111 -29.28 2.35 -40.33
C ARG A 111 -29.01 2.57 -41.82
N HIS A 112 -27.79 2.26 -42.29
CA HIS A 112 -27.45 2.38 -43.71
C HIS A 112 -28.37 1.53 -44.61
N TYR A 113 -28.71 0.32 -44.18
CA TYR A 113 -29.62 -0.54 -44.92
C TYR A 113 -31.02 0.06 -45.03
N LEU A 114 -31.57 0.58 -43.92
CA LEU A 114 -32.87 1.25 -43.90
C LEU A 114 -32.88 2.52 -44.78
N GLU A 115 -31.84 3.34 -44.71
CA GLU A 115 -31.69 4.54 -45.55
C GLU A 115 -31.60 4.20 -47.05
N THR A 116 -30.99 3.06 -47.41
CA THR A 116 -30.96 2.61 -48.81
C THR A 116 -32.29 2.08 -49.32
N LEU A 117 -33.14 1.57 -48.42
CA LEU A 117 -34.50 1.13 -48.76
C LEU A 117 -35.42 2.34 -48.95
N GLU A 118 -35.36 3.33 -48.04
CA GLU A 118 -36.13 4.58 -48.15
C GLU A 118 -35.82 5.41 -49.41
N LYS A 119 -34.59 5.33 -49.94
CA LYS A 119 -34.19 6.02 -51.18
C LYS A 119 -34.56 5.25 -52.46
N LYS A 120 -35.02 4.01 -52.34
CA LYS A 120 -35.39 3.15 -53.48
C LYS A 120 -36.87 3.18 -53.82
N ASP A 121 -37.70 3.75 -52.94
CA ASP A 121 -39.07 4.19 -53.21
C ASP A 121 -39.09 5.67 -53.64
#